data_AF-A0A1J3E0Q0-F1
#
_entry.id   AF-A0A1J3E0Q0-F1
#
_cell.length_a   1.000
_cell.length_b   1.000
_cell.length_c   1.000
_cell.angle_alpha   90.00
_cell.angle_beta   90.00
_cell.angle_gamma   90.00
#
_symmetry.space_group_name_H-M   'P 1'
#
loop_
_entity.id
_entity.type
_entity.pdbx_description
1 polymer ?
#
loop_
_entity_poly.entity_id
_entity_poly.type
_entity_poly.pdbx_seq_one_letter_code
_entity_poly.pdbx_strand_id
1 'polypeptide(L)'
;HCLAAPLYKVTLPDFFLGDQLTSQVQALRSIEFYICYYGSGDFKRRKNTCNQSAVHNTFFFIVAVIPYVSRLLQCLRRLFEEKNPEQGYNGLKYLLTIVAVCLRTAYSIQKGQIAWRVLAAVFSAIAAIFCTYWDFVHDWGLLNRTSKNRWLRDKLLVPQKKVYFIAMILNVLLRFAWLQTVLDFNFSFMHKQTMVTLVASLEIIRRGIWNFFRLENEHLNNVGKYRAFKSVPLPFNYDEDDDKDD
;
A
#
# COMPACT_ATOMS: atom_id res chain seq x y z
N HIS A 1 -13.95 -0.09 -11.65
CA HIS A 1 -13.07 -0.35 -12.81
C HIS A 1 -11.61 -0.66 -12.43
N CYS A 2 -11.29 -0.73 -11.13
CA CYS A 2 -9.96 -0.99 -10.56
C CYS A 2 -9.06 -1.95 -11.36
N LEU A 3 -9.49 -3.18 -11.63
CA LEU A 3 -8.67 -4.18 -12.33
C LEU A 3 -8.62 -4.00 -13.85
N ALA A 4 -9.48 -3.16 -14.42
CA ALA A 4 -9.57 -2.92 -15.86
C ALA A 4 -8.72 -1.73 -16.33
N ALA A 5 -7.84 -1.19 -15.50
CA ALA A 5 -6.83 -0.23 -15.95
C ALA A 5 -5.90 -0.89 -16.99
N PRO A 6 -5.51 -0.21 -18.08
CA PRO A 6 -5.67 1.23 -18.34
C PRO A 6 -6.92 1.60 -19.18
N LEU A 7 -7.89 0.68 -19.34
CA LEU A 7 -9.01 0.83 -20.29
C LEU A 7 -10.05 1.87 -19.86
N TYR A 8 -10.16 2.13 -18.56
CA TYR A 8 -11.11 3.09 -17.99
C TYR A 8 -10.38 4.20 -17.22
N LYS A 9 -11.03 5.36 -17.13
CA LYS A 9 -10.56 6.46 -16.29
C LYS A 9 -10.46 6.02 -14.83
N VAL A 10 -9.34 6.33 -14.19
CA VAL A 10 -9.08 5.94 -12.80
C VAL A 10 -9.67 6.96 -11.86
N THR A 11 -10.59 6.52 -11.01
CA THR A 11 -11.20 7.37 -9.97
C THR A 11 -10.55 7.13 -8.60
N LEU A 12 -10.82 8.01 -7.63
CA LEU A 12 -10.33 7.84 -6.25
C LEU A 12 -10.74 6.49 -5.63
N PRO A 13 -11.99 6.00 -5.76
CA PRO A 13 -12.36 4.65 -5.33
C PRO A 13 -11.54 3.54 -5.99
N ASP A 14 -11.23 3.63 -7.29
CA ASP A 14 -10.43 2.62 -7.98
C ASP A 14 -8.99 2.58 -7.43
N PHE A 15 -8.40 3.76 -7.19
CA PHE A 15 -7.09 3.89 -6.55
C PHE A 15 -7.10 3.28 -5.13
N PHE A 16 -8.11 3.64 -4.34
CA PHE A 16 -8.21 3.23 -2.95
C PHE A 16 -8.43 1.72 -2.81
N LEU A 17 -9.32 1.15 -3.62
CA LEU A 17 -9.57 -0.29 -3.69
C LEU A 17 -8.31 -1.04 -4.13
N GLY A 18 -7.60 -0.54 -5.13
CA GLY A 18 -6.39 -1.19 -5.60
C GLY A 18 -5.32 -1.27 -4.50
N ASP A 19 -5.18 -0.21 -3.70
CA ASP A 19 -4.27 -0.25 -2.54
C ASP A 19 -4.70 -1.26 -1.48
N GLN A 20 -6.01 -1.47 -1.27
CA GLN A 20 -6.48 -2.56 -0.40
C GLN A 20 -6.07 -3.93 -0.94
N LEU A 21 -6.23 -4.16 -2.26
CA LEU A 21 -5.88 -5.43 -2.90
C LEU A 21 -4.39 -5.77 -2.73
N THR A 22 -3.49 -4.78 -2.73
CA THR A 22 -2.05 -5.02 -2.50
C THR A 22 -1.74 -5.55 -1.09
N SER A 23 -2.56 -5.23 -0.10
CA SER A 23 -2.43 -5.74 1.27
C SER A 23 -3.12 -7.10 1.47
N GLN A 24 -3.97 -7.51 0.53
CA GLN A 24 -4.74 -8.77 0.59
C GLN A 24 -4.10 -9.93 -0.17
N VAL A 25 -2.87 -9.77 -0.67
CA VAL A 25 -2.16 -10.80 -1.45
C VAL A 25 -2.11 -12.16 -0.73
N GLN A 26 -1.85 -12.15 0.58
CA GLN A 26 -1.79 -13.40 1.36
C GLN A 26 -3.17 -14.06 1.52
N ALA A 27 -4.24 -13.27 1.61
CA ALA A 27 -5.60 -13.79 1.61
C ALA A 27 -5.94 -14.42 0.25
N LEU A 28 -5.59 -13.76 -0.86
CA LEU A 28 -5.81 -14.29 -2.21
C LEU A 28 -5.07 -15.62 -2.43
N ARG A 29 -3.80 -15.72 -2.00
CA ARG A 29 -3.05 -16.98 -2.02
C ARG A 29 -3.69 -18.08 -1.18
N SER A 30 -4.28 -17.72 -0.05
CA SER A 30 -4.97 -18.68 0.82
C SER A 30 -6.27 -19.18 0.17
N ILE A 31 -7.01 -18.29 -0.49
CA ILE A 31 -8.21 -18.66 -1.27
C ILE A 31 -7.82 -19.62 -2.40
N GLU A 32 -6.76 -19.33 -3.14
CA GLU A 32 -6.24 -20.22 -4.18
C GLU A 32 -5.88 -21.61 -3.63
N PHE A 33 -5.16 -21.65 -2.49
CA PHE A 33 -4.85 -22.90 -1.81
C PHE A 33 -6.12 -23.66 -1.43
N TYR A 34 -7.14 -23.00 -0.88
CA TYR A 34 -8.40 -23.66 -0.54
C TYR A 34 -9.13 -24.20 -1.77
N ILE A 35 -9.16 -23.44 -2.87
CA ILE A 35 -9.73 -23.91 -4.13
C ILE A 35 -9.02 -25.19 -4.60
N CYS A 36 -7.68 -25.22 -4.56
CA CYS A 36 -6.92 -26.41 -4.89
C CYS A 36 -7.21 -27.58 -3.93
N TYR A 37 -7.14 -27.33 -2.62
CA TYR A 37 -7.24 -28.35 -1.58
C TYR A 37 -8.62 -29.04 -1.52
N TYR A 38 -9.68 -28.24 -1.68
CA TYR A 38 -11.04 -28.78 -1.72
C TYR A 38 -11.38 -29.34 -3.10
N GLY A 39 -10.92 -28.70 -4.18
CA GLY A 39 -11.18 -29.13 -5.56
C GLY A 39 -10.50 -30.44 -5.93
N SER A 40 -9.27 -30.68 -5.45
CA SER A 40 -8.55 -31.94 -5.69
C SER A 40 -9.05 -33.11 -4.83
N GLY A 41 -9.89 -32.84 -3.82
CA GLY A 41 -10.31 -33.83 -2.83
C GLY A 41 -9.23 -34.19 -1.80
N ASP A 42 -8.14 -33.42 -1.74
CA ASP A 42 -7.04 -33.61 -0.79
C ASP A 42 -7.50 -33.57 0.67
N PHE A 43 -8.55 -32.79 0.96
CA PHE A 43 -9.19 -32.74 2.27
C PHE A 43 -9.68 -34.11 2.77
N LYS A 44 -10.19 -34.97 1.86
CA LYS A 44 -10.68 -36.31 2.22
C LYS A 44 -9.54 -37.25 2.57
N ARG A 45 -8.40 -37.07 1.90
CA ARG A 45 -7.22 -37.95 2.00
C ARG A 45 -6.19 -37.44 3.01
N ARG A 46 -6.41 -36.26 3.61
CA ARG A 46 -5.45 -35.54 4.47
C ARG A 46 -4.06 -35.41 3.82
N LYS A 47 -4.04 -35.19 2.50
CA LYS A 47 -2.81 -34.95 1.72
C LYS A 47 -2.72 -33.49 1.32
N ASN A 48 -1.52 -33.00 1.00
CA ASN A 48 -1.31 -31.66 0.45
C ASN A 48 -0.49 -31.78 -0.84
N THR A 49 -1.17 -32.15 -1.92
CA THR A 49 -0.58 -32.33 -3.26
C THR A 49 -0.59 -31.03 -4.06
N CYS A 50 -1.30 -29.99 -3.61
CA CYS A 50 -1.33 -28.67 -4.25
C CYS A 50 0.07 -28.12 -4.53
N ASN A 51 0.99 -28.21 -3.55
CA ASN A 51 2.37 -27.74 -3.71
C ASN A 51 3.19 -28.52 -4.75
N GLN A 52 2.72 -29.70 -5.18
CA GLN A 52 3.35 -30.51 -6.24
C GLN A 52 2.80 -30.16 -7.63
N SER A 53 1.63 -29.51 -7.70
CA SER A 53 1.04 -29.09 -8.95
C SER A 53 1.78 -27.88 -9.51
N ALA A 54 2.31 -28.03 -10.73
CA ALA A 54 2.91 -26.91 -11.45
C ALA A 54 1.90 -25.78 -11.70
N VAL A 55 0.62 -26.12 -11.90
CA VAL A 55 -0.46 -25.14 -12.09
C VAL A 55 -0.64 -24.30 -10.82
N HIS A 56 -0.78 -24.94 -9.65
CA HIS A 56 -0.93 -24.21 -8.38
C HIS A 56 0.28 -23.33 -8.09
N ASN A 57 1.49 -23.85 -8.25
CA ASN A 57 2.70 -23.05 -8.02
C ASN A 57 2.77 -21.84 -8.97
N THR A 58 2.32 -21.98 -10.21
CA THR A 58 2.28 -20.86 -11.17
C THR A 58 1.26 -19.80 -10.75
N PHE A 59 0.04 -20.21 -10.40
CA PHE A 59 -1.01 -19.29 -9.94
C PHE A 59 -0.64 -18.60 -8.63
N PHE A 60 0.02 -19.29 -7.71
CA PHE A 60 0.51 -18.73 -6.44
C PHE A 60 1.40 -17.49 -6.61
N PHE A 61 2.17 -17.44 -7.71
CA PHE A 61 2.97 -16.26 -8.08
C PHE A 61 2.13 -15.22 -8.83
N ILE A 62 1.31 -15.63 -9.79
CA ILE A 62 0.46 -14.73 -10.59
C ILE A 62 -0.47 -13.92 -9.68
N VAL A 63 -1.17 -14.59 -8.77
CA VAL A 63 -2.11 -13.97 -7.82
C VAL A 63 -1.43 -12.93 -6.93
N ALA A 64 -0.14 -13.10 -6.64
CA ALA A 64 0.63 -12.14 -5.87
C ALA A 64 1.04 -10.88 -6.64
N VAL A 65 1.21 -10.99 -7.96
CA VAL A 65 1.70 -9.90 -8.82
C VAL A 65 0.55 -9.06 -9.38
N ILE A 66 -0.62 -9.67 -9.64
CA ILE A 66 -1.79 -9.01 -10.24
C ILE A 66 -2.16 -7.68 -9.54
N PRO A 67 -2.29 -7.61 -8.19
CA PRO A 67 -2.67 -6.37 -7.53
C PRO A 67 -1.67 -5.22 -7.80
N TYR A 68 -0.37 -5.53 -7.81
CA TYR A 68 0.66 -4.52 -8.04
C TYR A 68 0.71 -4.09 -9.51
N VAL A 69 0.49 -5.00 -10.46
CA VAL A 69 0.39 -4.66 -11.89
C VAL A 69 -0.81 -3.77 -12.15
N SER A 70 -1.97 -4.09 -11.57
CA SER A 70 -3.16 -3.24 -11.66
C SER A 70 -2.87 -1.81 -11.17
N ARG A 71 -2.17 -1.66 -10.04
CA ARG A 71 -1.76 -0.34 -9.54
C ARG A 71 -0.78 0.37 -10.44
N LEU A 72 0.22 -0.32 -10.98
CA LEU A 72 1.15 0.24 -11.94
C LEU A 72 0.41 0.79 -13.17
N LEU A 73 -0.51 0.01 -13.73
CA LEU A 73 -1.31 0.42 -14.90
C LEU A 73 -2.21 1.62 -14.59
N GLN A 74 -2.80 1.67 -13.39
CA GLN A 74 -3.56 2.84 -12.94
C GLN A 74 -2.68 4.10 -12.84
N CYS A 75 -1.48 3.98 -12.27
CA CYS A 75 -0.54 5.09 -12.15
C CYS A 75 -0.05 5.57 -13.53
N LEU A 76 0.26 4.65 -14.44
CA LEU A 76 0.65 4.98 -15.81
C LEU A 76 -0.48 5.68 -16.56
N ARG A 77 -1.72 5.19 -16.44
CA ARG A 77 -2.88 5.85 -17.06
C ARG A 77 -3.02 7.30 -16.59
N ARG A 78 -2.92 7.53 -15.27
CA ARG A 78 -3.00 8.88 -14.70
C ARG A 78 -1.81 9.75 -15.08
N LEU A 79 -0.61 9.18 -15.21
CA LEU A 79 0.56 9.91 -15.71
C LEU A 79 0.32 10.45 -17.12
N PHE A 80 -0.27 9.65 -18.02
CA PHE A 80 -0.58 10.09 -19.38
C PHE A 80 -1.77 11.08 -19.44
N GLU A 81 -2.82 10.85 -18.65
CA GLU A 81 -4.02 11.71 -18.65
C GLU A 81 -3.79 13.05 -17.94
N GLU A 82 -3.22 13.03 -16.72
CA GLU A 82 -3.05 14.22 -15.88
C GLU A 82 -1.74 14.95 -16.18
N LYS A 83 -0.80 14.33 -16.92
CA LYS A 83 0.57 14.83 -17.19
C LYS A 83 1.34 15.23 -15.93
N ASN A 84 0.94 14.70 -14.77
CA ASN A 84 1.58 14.98 -13.50
C ASN A 84 2.66 13.91 -13.20
N PRO A 85 3.95 14.30 -13.12
CA PRO A 85 5.05 13.36 -12.85
C PRO A 85 4.93 12.63 -11.50
N GLU A 86 4.19 13.19 -10.53
CA GLU A 86 3.91 12.51 -9.25
C GLU A 86 3.26 11.13 -9.44
N GLN A 87 2.39 10.98 -10.46
CA GLN A 87 1.77 9.69 -10.74
C GLN A 87 2.80 8.67 -11.28
N GLY A 88 3.84 9.14 -11.97
CA GLY A 88 4.97 8.32 -12.40
C GLY A 88 5.81 7.82 -11.22
N TYR A 89 6.10 8.69 -10.25
CA TYR A 89 6.77 8.29 -9.01
C TYR A 89 5.94 7.27 -8.21
N ASN A 90 4.62 7.46 -8.15
CA ASN A 90 3.74 6.44 -7.54
C ASN A 90 3.77 5.13 -8.32
N GLY A 91 3.84 5.17 -9.65
CA GLY A 91 4.02 3.98 -10.49
C GLY A 91 5.32 3.25 -10.19
N LEU A 92 6.44 3.98 -10.03
CA LEU A 92 7.74 3.42 -9.69
C LEU A 92 7.71 2.62 -8.38
N LYS A 93 6.94 3.07 -7.39
CA LYS A 93 6.68 2.32 -6.14
C LYS A 93 6.22 0.88 -6.41
N TYR A 94 5.21 0.75 -7.26
CA TYR A 94 4.61 -0.55 -7.58
C TYR A 94 5.52 -1.37 -8.49
N LEU A 95 6.23 -0.72 -9.43
CA LEU A 95 7.22 -1.38 -10.29
C LEU A 95 8.35 -2.01 -9.46
N LEU A 96 8.93 -1.27 -8.50
CA LEU A 96 9.96 -1.78 -7.60
C LEU A 96 9.47 -2.99 -6.80
N THR A 97 8.20 -2.95 -6.35
CA THR A 97 7.57 -4.05 -5.62
C THR A 97 7.38 -5.28 -6.51
N ILE A 98 6.95 -5.11 -7.76
CA ILE A 98 6.83 -6.20 -8.74
C ILE A 98 8.20 -6.85 -8.97
N VAL A 99 9.24 -6.04 -9.21
CA VAL A 99 10.62 -6.55 -9.41
C VAL A 99 11.09 -7.34 -8.19
N ALA A 100 10.87 -6.83 -6.97
CA ALA A 100 11.20 -7.53 -5.73
C ALA A 100 10.50 -8.90 -5.63
N VAL A 101 9.21 -8.99 -5.95
CA VAL A 101 8.44 -10.23 -5.93
C VAL A 101 8.92 -11.22 -7.01
N CYS A 102 9.23 -10.73 -8.21
CA CYS A 102 9.78 -11.55 -9.29
C CYS A 102 11.16 -12.11 -8.94
N LEU A 103 12.06 -11.30 -8.38
CA LEU A 103 13.39 -11.74 -7.92
C LEU A 103 13.28 -12.78 -6.80
N ARG A 104 12.32 -12.60 -5.87
CA ARG A 104 12.03 -13.59 -4.83
C ARG A 104 11.53 -14.91 -5.42
N THR A 105 10.73 -14.85 -6.47
CA THR A 105 10.24 -16.02 -7.19
C THR A 105 11.40 -16.75 -7.87
N ALA A 106 12.27 -16.02 -8.57
CA ALA A 106 13.49 -16.57 -9.18
C ALA A 106 14.39 -17.28 -8.15
N TYR A 107 14.61 -16.65 -6.98
CA TYR A 107 15.34 -17.28 -5.87
C TYR A 107 14.69 -18.57 -5.37
N SER A 108 13.35 -18.64 -5.34
CA SER A 108 12.63 -19.84 -4.87
C SER A 108 12.78 -21.05 -5.80
N ILE A 109 12.96 -20.79 -7.11
CA ILE A 109 13.14 -21.80 -8.14
C ILE A 109 14.62 -22.21 -8.23
N GLN A 110 15.54 -21.24 -8.29
CA GLN A 110 16.98 -21.47 -8.38
C GLN A 110 17.65 -21.46 -7.00
N LYS A 111 17.25 -22.40 -6.14
CA LYS A 111 17.83 -22.55 -4.80
C LYS A 111 19.33 -22.84 -4.91
N GLY A 112 20.17 -21.93 -4.41
CA GLY A 112 21.63 -22.07 -4.39
C GLY A 112 22.38 -20.82 -4.86
N GLN A 113 21.74 -19.95 -5.64
CA GLN A 113 22.33 -18.69 -6.05
C GLN A 113 22.04 -17.58 -5.05
N ILE A 114 23.05 -17.26 -4.22
CA ILE A 114 22.99 -16.18 -3.23
C ILE A 114 22.68 -14.82 -3.89
N ALA A 115 23.13 -14.62 -5.13
CA ALA A 115 22.89 -13.41 -5.91
C ALA A 115 21.40 -13.02 -5.99
N TRP A 116 20.50 -13.97 -6.29
CA TRP A 116 19.06 -13.68 -6.35
C TRP A 116 18.48 -13.27 -5.00
N ARG A 117 18.96 -13.85 -3.91
CA ARG A 117 18.54 -13.47 -2.56
C ARG A 117 18.99 -12.06 -2.19
N VAL A 118 20.25 -11.72 -2.52
CA VAL A 118 20.80 -10.37 -2.29
C VAL A 118 20.06 -9.34 -3.12
N LEU A 119 19.83 -9.62 -4.41
CA LEU A 119 19.07 -8.73 -5.30
C LEU A 119 17.64 -8.55 -4.78
N ALA A 120 16.95 -9.63 -4.41
CA ALA A 120 15.61 -9.54 -3.84
C ALA A 120 15.60 -8.70 -2.54
N ALA A 121 16.60 -8.86 -1.67
CA ALA A 121 16.75 -8.04 -0.46
C ALA A 121 16.94 -6.56 -0.74
N VAL A 122 17.85 -6.22 -1.66
CA VAL A 122 18.13 -4.83 -2.05
C VAL A 122 16.90 -4.17 -2.65
N PHE A 123 16.28 -4.79 -3.66
CA PHE A 123 15.09 -4.22 -4.30
C PHE A 123 13.91 -4.11 -3.33
N SER A 124 13.73 -5.09 -2.44
CA SER A 124 12.65 -5.04 -1.44
C SER A 124 12.90 -3.95 -0.39
N ALA A 125 14.16 -3.72 0.02
CA ALA A 125 14.53 -2.66 0.94
C ALA A 125 14.31 -1.27 0.30
N ILE A 126 14.76 -1.08 -0.95
CA ILE A 126 14.53 0.15 -1.71
C ILE A 126 13.02 0.40 -1.86
N ALA A 127 12.26 -0.62 -2.24
CA ALA A 127 10.80 -0.52 -2.34
C ALA A 127 10.18 -0.14 -0.99
N ALA A 128 10.60 -0.75 0.13
CA ALA A 128 10.08 -0.44 1.45
C ALA A 128 10.37 1.01 1.87
N ILE A 129 11.58 1.52 1.63
CA ILE A 129 11.96 2.91 1.92
C ILE A 129 11.12 3.87 1.08
N PHE A 130 11.04 3.63 -0.23
CA PHE A 130 10.28 4.49 -1.14
C PHE A 130 8.78 4.50 -0.80
N CYS A 131 8.21 3.33 -0.48
CA CYS A 131 6.83 3.24 -0.03
C CYS A 131 6.59 3.97 1.29
N THR A 132 7.51 3.84 2.25
CA THR A 132 7.38 4.51 3.55
C THR A 132 7.43 6.03 3.40
N TYR A 133 8.33 6.53 2.55
CA TYR A 133 8.37 7.94 2.18
C TYR A 133 7.05 8.39 1.57
N TRP A 134 6.53 7.62 0.60
CA TRP A 134 5.27 7.91 -0.06
C TRP A 134 4.09 7.96 0.93
N ASP A 135 4.00 6.98 1.83
CA ASP A 135 2.96 6.88 2.85
C ASP A 135 2.95 8.14 3.73
N PHE A 136 4.12 8.63 4.14
CA PHE A 136 4.22 9.80 5.01
C PHE A 136 3.99 11.13 4.30
N VAL A 137 4.64 11.32 3.15
CA VAL A 137 4.66 12.62 2.49
C VAL A 137 3.45 12.83 1.60
N HIS A 138 3.13 11.89 0.71
CA HIS A 138 2.07 12.07 -0.28
C HIS A 138 0.72 11.61 0.26
N ASP A 139 0.66 10.42 0.86
CA ASP A 139 -0.61 9.86 1.32
C ASP A 139 -1.10 10.55 2.60
N TRP A 140 -0.21 10.73 3.58
CA TRP A 140 -0.55 11.39 4.84
C TRP A 140 -0.19 12.88 4.86
N GLY A 141 0.50 13.46 3.87
CA GLY A 141 0.82 14.90 3.90
C GLY A 141 1.65 15.34 5.12
N LEU A 142 2.33 14.42 5.79
CA LEU A 142 3.17 14.67 6.97
C LEU A 142 4.61 14.98 6.54
N LEU A 143 5.51 15.14 7.51
CA LEU A 143 6.91 15.53 7.33
C LEU A 143 7.11 16.92 6.71
N ASN A 144 6.09 17.79 6.77
CA ASN A 144 6.26 19.16 6.34
C ASN A 144 7.16 19.93 7.34
N ARG A 145 8.30 20.43 6.83
CA ARG A 145 9.26 21.27 7.58
C ARG A 145 8.93 22.77 7.52
N THR A 146 7.83 23.16 6.92
CA THR A 146 7.39 24.57 6.86
C THR A 146 6.10 24.83 7.64
N SER A 147 5.41 23.77 8.08
CA SER A 147 4.18 23.89 8.87
C SER A 147 4.42 24.38 10.30
N LYS A 148 3.39 24.98 10.90
CA LYS A 148 3.35 25.45 12.29
C LYS A 148 3.58 24.30 13.28
N ASN A 149 3.08 23.10 12.96
CA ASN A 149 3.37 21.89 13.72
C ASN A 149 4.56 21.15 13.09
N ARG A 150 5.72 21.14 13.75
CA ARG A 150 6.92 20.54 13.17
C ARG A 150 6.68 19.07 12.75
N TRP A 151 6.87 18.77 11.46
CA TRP A 151 6.70 17.44 10.83
C TRP A 151 5.25 16.95 10.68
N LEU A 152 4.27 17.74 11.09
CA LEU A 152 2.84 17.46 10.92
C LEU A 152 2.19 18.53 10.04
N ARG A 153 0.95 18.30 9.61
CA ARG A 153 0.15 19.32 8.90
C ARG A 153 -0.29 20.43 9.84
N ASP A 154 -0.66 21.58 9.26
CA ASP A 154 -1.20 22.72 10.03
C ASP A 154 -2.60 22.41 10.59
N LYS A 155 -3.45 21.76 9.79
CA LYS A 155 -4.75 21.28 10.20
C LYS A 155 -4.67 19.77 10.49
N LEU A 156 -5.11 19.38 11.68
CA LEU A 156 -5.17 18.00 12.14
C LEU A 156 -6.59 17.74 12.63
N LEU A 157 -7.21 16.64 12.20
CA LEU A 157 -8.55 16.25 12.66
C LEU A 157 -8.49 15.62 14.05
N VAL A 158 -7.42 14.86 14.33
CA VAL A 158 -7.17 14.28 15.66
C VAL A 158 -6.43 15.30 16.52
N PRO A 159 -6.99 15.73 17.67
CA PRO A 159 -6.35 16.75 18.51
C PRO A 159 -4.98 16.30 19.07
N GLN A 160 -4.81 14.99 19.29
CA GLN A 160 -3.62 14.43 19.90
C GLN A 160 -2.51 14.16 18.88
N LYS A 161 -1.48 15.03 18.87
CA LYS A 161 -0.29 14.90 18.00
C LYS A 161 0.45 13.57 18.14
N LYS A 162 0.45 12.97 19.35
CA LYS A 162 1.11 11.69 19.65
C LYS A 162 0.59 10.55 18.76
N VAL A 163 -0.70 10.57 18.41
CA VAL A 163 -1.33 9.53 17.58
C VAL A 163 -0.67 9.46 16.20
N TYR A 164 -0.33 10.61 15.60
CA TYR A 164 0.35 10.67 14.30
C TYR A 164 1.76 10.06 14.38
N PHE A 165 2.54 10.41 15.40
CA PHE A 165 3.89 9.86 15.56
C PHE A 165 3.88 8.36 15.86
N ILE A 166 2.94 7.88 16.69
CA ILE A 166 2.75 6.44 16.93
C ILE A 166 2.37 5.72 15.64
N ALA A 167 1.45 6.28 14.85
CA ALA A 167 1.06 5.71 13.57
C ALA A 167 2.23 5.66 12.58
N MET A 168 3.09 6.68 12.56
CA MET A 168 4.31 6.68 11.74
C MET A 168 5.26 5.56 12.15
N ILE A 169 5.58 5.46 13.44
CA ILE A 169 6.45 4.40 13.96
C ILE A 169 5.87 3.02 13.63
N LEU A 170 4.58 2.82 13.86
CA LEU A 170 3.89 1.57 13.58
C LEU A 170 3.89 1.23 12.08
N ASN A 171 3.69 2.22 11.19
CA ASN A 171 3.76 1.98 9.75
C ASN A 171 5.14 1.47 9.33
N VAL A 172 6.23 2.05 9.86
CA VAL A 172 7.60 1.62 9.58
C VAL A 172 7.84 0.20 10.06
N LEU A 173 7.51 -0.10 11.32
CA LEU A 173 7.72 -1.43 11.92
C LEU A 173 6.97 -2.52 11.15
N LEU A 174 5.69 -2.27 10.83
CA LEU A 174 4.87 -3.23 10.09
C LEU A 174 5.32 -3.37 8.62
N ARG A 175 5.91 -2.33 8.02
CA ARG A 175 6.54 -2.43 6.69
C ARG A 175 7.75 -3.35 6.69
N PHE A 176 8.58 -3.27 7.73
CA PHE A 176 9.70 -4.21 7.90
C PHE A 176 9.22 -5.64 8.18
N ALA A 177 8.08 -5.81 8.87
CA ALA A 177 7.46 -7.12 9.01
C ALA A 177 7.02 -7.71 7.66
N TRP A 178 6.51 -6.88 6.72
CA TRP A 178 6.25 -7.34 5.35
C TRP A 178 7.54 -7.78 4.64
N LEU A 179 8.64 -7.02 4.77
CA LEU A 179 9.93 -7.37 4.18
C LEU A 179 10.44 -8.75 4.64
N GLN A 180 10.17 -9.12 5.88
CA GLN A 180 10.47 -10.44 6.43
C GLN A 180 9.83 -11.58 5.62
N THR A 181 8.59 -11.39 5.18
CA THR A 181 7.87 -12.41 4.37
C THR A 181 8.48 -12.56 2.99
N VAL A 182 8.98 -11.46 2.41
CA VAL A 182 9.66 -11.49 1.12
C VAL A 182 11.00 -12.22 1.24
N LEU A 183 11.75 -12.04 2.32
CA LEU A 183 13.10 -12.61 2.48
C LEU A 183 13.16 -13.98 3.14
N ASP A 184 12.02 -14.54 3.53
CA ASP A 184 11.88 -15.89 4.11
C ASP A 184 12.78 -16.11 5.34
N PHE A 185 12.83 -15.12 6.23
CA PHE A 185 13.53 -15.28 7.50
C PHE A 185 12.81 -16.33 8.34
N ASN A 186 13.47 -17.47 8.54
CA ASN A 186 12.99 -18.53 9.42
C ASN A 186 13.36 -18.19 10.86
N PHE A 187 12.36 -18.07 11.72
CA PHE A 187 12.55 -18.00 13.16
C PHE A 187 12.42 -19.39 13.75
N SER A 188 13.46 -19.85 14.45
CA SER A 188 13.51 -21.20 15.04
C SER A 188 12.35 -21.48 16.02
N PHE A 189 11.76 -20.44 16.61
CA PHE A 189 10.75 -20.56 17.66
C PHE A 189 9.30 -20.66 17.16
N MET A 190 9.02 -20.43 15.87
CA MET A 190 7.63 -20.42 15.37
C MET A 190 7.46 -21.11 14.03
N HIS A 191 6.37 -21.88 13.91
CA HIS A 191 5.98 -22.50 12.64
C HIS A 191 5.71 -21.44 11.56
N LYS A 192 6.21 -21.70 10.34
CA LYS A 192 6.15 -20.78 9.20
C LYS A 192 4.72 -20.26 8.92
N GLN A 193 3.73 -21.14 8.95
CA GLN A 193 2.35 -20.76 8.64
C GLN A 193 1.75 -19.78 9.67
N THR A 194 2.13 -19.93 10.94
CA THR A 194 1.71 -19.03 12.02
C THR A 194 2.30 -17.64 11.80
N MET A 195 3.57 -17.55 11.40
CA MET A 195 4.22 -16.28 11.09
C MET A 195 3.60 -15.59 9.88
N VAL A 196 3.32 -16.35 8.81
CA VAL A 196 2.63 -15.82 7.64
C VAL A 196 1.25 -15.27 8.02
N THR A 197 0.50 -15.97 8.86
CA THR A 197 -0.84 -15.55 9.33
C THR A 197 -0.77 -14.29 10.19
N LEU A 198 0.20 -14.22 11.12
CA LEU A 198 0.40 -13.07 11.99
C LEU A 198 0.79 -11.83 11.18
N VAL A 199 1.76 -11.95 10.27
CA VAL A 199 2.18 -10.82 9.43
C VAL A 199 1.06 -10.37 8.50
N ALA A 200 0.29 -11.29 7.92
CA ALA A 200 -0.87 -10.95 7.10
C ALA A 200 -1.93 -10.18 7.90
N SER A 201 -2.19 -10.59 9.14
CA SER A 201 -3.14 -9.92 10.03
C SER A 201 -2.66 -8.51 10.40
N LEU A 202 -1.37 -8.37 10.70
CA LEU A 202 -0.74 -7.08 10.97
C LEU A 202 -0.77 -6.15 9.75
N GLU A 203 -0.61 -6.68 8.54
CA GLU A 203 -0.69 -5.91 7.29
C GLU A 203 -2.10 -5.34 7.08
N ILE A 204 -3.16 -6.07 7.46
CA ILE A 204 -4.54 -5.57 7.43
C ILE A 204 -4.72 -4.41 8.41
N ILE A 205 -4.22 -4.53 9.65
CA ILE A 205 -4.28 -3.46 10.65
C ILE A 205 -3.52 -2.23 10.16
N ARG A 206 -2.30 -2.42 9.63
CA ARG A 206 -1.49 -1.34 9.04
C ARG A 206 -2.27 -0.59 7.96
N ARG A 207 -2.95 -1.32 7.08
CA ARG A 207 -3.77 -0.73 6.02
C ARG A 207 -4.98 0.02 6.59
N GLY A 208 -5.62 -0.48 7.63
CA GLY A 208 -6.69 0.22 8.35
C GLY A 208 -6.23 1.59 8.89
N ILE A 209 -5.04 1.63 9.48
CA ILE A 209 -4.41 2.89 9.95
C ILE A 209 -4.12 3.82 8.77
N TRP A 210 -3.52 3.29 7.70
CA TRP A 210 -3.25 4.06 6.48
C TRP A 210 -4.52 4.66 5.88
N ASN A 211 -5.62 3.90 5.85
CA ASN A 211 -6.92 4.34 5.32
C ASN A 211 -7.44 5.57 6.05
N PHE A 212 -7.37 5.56 7.39
CA PHE A 212 -7.81 6.68 8.22
C PHE A 212 -7.04 7.97 7.87
N PHE A 213 -5.70 7.93 7.93
CA PHE A 213 -4.88 9.12 7.67
C PHE A 213 -4.89 9.56 6.21
N ARG A 214 -5.04 8.64 5.26
CA ARG A 214 -5.18 8.96 3.84
C ARG A 214 -6.49 9.70 3.56
N LEU A 215 -7.59 9.21 4.12
CA LEU A 215 -8.91 9.85 3.99
C LEU A 215 -8.94 11.21 4.67
N GLU A 216 -8.32 11.32 5.86
CA GLU A 216 -8.16 12.60 6.54
C GLU A 216 -7.37 13.61 5.68
N ASN A 217 -6.24 13.21 5.11
CA ASN A 217 -5.44 14.07 4.23
C ASN A 217 -6.23 14.49 2.98
N GLU A 218 -6.95 13.55 2.36
CA GLU A 218 -7.78 13.82 1.19
C GLU A 218 -8.93 14.80 1.52
N HIS A 219 -9.58 14.61 2.67
CA HIS A 219 -10.64 15.49 3.15
C HIS A 219 -10.11 16.91 3.37
N LEU A 220 -8.99 17.06 4.08
CA LEU A 220 -8.36 18.35 4.36
C LEU A 220 -7.91 19.07 3.06
N ASN A 221 -7.37 18.34 2.10
CA ASN A 221 -6.97 18.89 0.80
C ASN A 221 -8.18 19.32 -0.05
N ASN A 222 -9.27 18.57 -0.03
CA ASN A 222 -10.49 18.93 -0.76
C ASN A 222 -11.22 20.12 -0.13
N VAL A 223 -11.24 20.19 1.21
CA VAL A 223 -11.72 21.36 1.97
C VAL A 223 -10.86 22.59 1.68
N GLY A 224 -9.52 22.46 1.72
CA GLY A 224 -8.60 23.57 1.48
C GLY A 224 -8.64 24.11 0.04
N LYS A 225 -9.03 23.29 -0.94
CA LYS A 225 -9.24 23.70 -2.34
C LYS A 225 -10.69 24.11 -2.65
N TYR A 226 -11.54 24.29 -1.62
CA TYR A 226 -12.96 24.62 -1.73
C TYR A 226 -13.79 23.64 -2.58
N ARG A 227 -13.30 22.42 -2.83
CA ARG A 227 -14.05 21.39 -3.58
C ARG A 227 -15.14 20.74 -2.75
N ALA A 228 -15.04 20.80 -1.43
CA ALA A 228 -16.02 20.25 -0.49
C ALA A 228 -17.05 21.28 0.02
N PHE A 229 -16.88 22.57 -0.29
CA PHE A 229 -17.81 23.64 0.10
C PHE A 229 -18.56 24.14 -1.14
N LYS A 230 -19.90 24.24 -1.03
CA LYS A 230 -20.75 24.79 -2.09
C LYS A 230 -20.68 26.32 -2.18
N SER A 231 -20.17 26.97 -1.14
CA SER A 231 -19.96 28.42 -1.06
C SER A 231 -18.46 28.73 -1.05
N VAL A 232 -17.98 29.29 -2.17
CA VAL A 232 -16.64 29.89 -2.25
C VAL A 232 -16.68 31.20 -1.45
N PRO A 233 -15.77 31.45 -0.49
CA PRO A 233 -15.71 32.74 0.18
C PRO A 233 -15.42 33.83 -0.86
N LEU A 234 -16.24 34.87 -0.86
CA LEU A 234 -16.10 35.99 -1.79
C LEU A 234 -14.78 36.74 -1.51
N PRO A 235 -14.11 37.26 -2.55
CA PRO A 235 -12.77 37.86 -2.45
C PRO A 235 -12.73 39.22 -1.73
N PHE A 236 -13.84 39.67 -1.14
CA PHE A 236 -13.93 40.94 -0.45
C PHE A 236 -14.22 40.68 1.02
N ASN A 237 -13.21 40.90 1.87
CA ASN A 237 -13.46 41.30 3.25
C ASN A 237 -14.12 42.66 3.17
N TYR A 238 -15.39 42.76 3.54
CA TYR A 238 -15.88 44.01 4.08
C TYR A 238 -15.31 44.05 5.50
N ASP A 239 -14.22 44.80 5.67
CA ASP A 239 -13.96 45.38 6.97
C ASP A 239 -15.21 46.22 7.24
N GLU A 240 -16.09 45.73 8.12
CA GLU A 240 -17.14 46.56 8.69
C GLU A 240 -16.40 47.67 9.42
N ASP A 241 -16.32 48.83 8.77
CA ASP A 241 -16.01 50.10 9.39
C ASP A 241 -16.99 50.23 10.57
N ASP A 242 -16.50 49.90 11.77
CA ASP A 242 -17.12 50.27 13.03
C ASP A 242 -16.99 51.80 13.14
N ASP A 243 -17.83 52.50 12.37
CA ASP A 243 -18.29 53.85 12.68
C ASP A 243 -18.95 53.78 14.07
N LYS A 244 -18.18 54.12 15.09
CA LYS A 244 -18.74 54.60 16.36
C LYS A 244 -18.46 56.09 16.44
N ASP A 245 -19.50 56.82 16.07
CA ASP A 245 -19.75 58.22 16.39
C ASP A 245 -19.41 58.51 17.86
N ASP A 246 -18.53 59.50 18.07
CA ASP A 246 -18.46 60.33 19.28
C ASP A 246 -19.30 61.61 19.06
#